data_AF-A0A6C0BLW5-F1
#
_entry.id   AF-A0A6C0BLW5-F1
#
_cell.length_a   1.000
_cell.length_b   1.000
_cell.length_c   1.000
_cell.angle_alpha   90.00
_cell.angle_beta   90.00
_cell.angle_gamma   90.00
#
_symmetry.space_group_name_H-M   'P 1'
#
loop_
_entity.id
_entity.type
_entity.pdbx_description
1 polymer ?
#
loop_
_entity_poly.entity_id
_entity_poly.type
_entity_poly.pdbx_seq_one_letter_code
_entity_poly.pdbx_strand_id
1 'polypeptide(L)'
;MDTELANVITYLKSIKLDLYKKYKPELIDGKNAILNQTPVTTVDDPDESSNKALTRLMQQQQRILYRGNIVAQEAASQRTQQLMVGGQPPMTPSAPAPSRPKIVLTLKNKAPDPDILPPPPPSQLPFPRMYVSSQTDDRPGDFRKPWNKLPANLKVQAMLKFIDALRPILSDEQKNQLRFLLASAISEKKLCKITEVVYDVDKGCVTHIPQLTYTMNGHQFQLSDEPQQDQPFPFSVVSDPTLSPPVLVKKKLILKK
;
A
#
# COMPACT_ATOMS: atom_id res chain seq x y z
N MET A 1 15.59 -20.81 27.91
CA MET A 1 14.94 -20.66 26.59
C MET A 1 15.05 -19.23 26.05
N ASP A 2 15.64 -18.29 26.78
CA ASP A 2 15.63 -16.87 26.41
C ASP A 2 16.63 -16.47 25.33
N THR A 3 17.68 -17.27 25.11
CA THR A 3 18.73 -16.98 24.13
C THR A 3 18.22 -17.08 22.68
N GLU A 4 17.37 -18.06 22.38
CA GLU A 4 16.79 -18.22 21.04
C GLU A 4 15.80 -17.09 20.74
N LEU A 5 14.98 -16.71 21.72
CA LEU A 5 14.06 -15.59 21.57
C LEU A 5 14.80 -14.26 21.36
N ALA A 6 15.91 -14.04 22.08
CA ALA A 6 16.77 -12.86 21.89
C ALA A 6 17.39 -12.81 20.48
N ASN A 7 17.79 -13.97 19.95
CA ASN A 7 18.33 -14.08 18.58
C ASN A 7 17.25 -13.76 17.53
N VAL A 8 16.03 -14.28 17.70
CA VAL A 8 14.91 -13.99 16.80
C VAL A 8 14.53 -12.50 16.85
N ILE A 9 14.49 -11.89 18.04
CA ILE A 9 14.21 -10.45 18.18
C ILE A 9 15.29 -9.60 17.51
N THR A 10 16.56 -9.99 17.65
CA THR A 10 17.70 -9.27 17.05
C THR A 10 17.64 -9.37 15.52
N TYR A 11 17.33 -10.55 14.99
CA TYR A 11 17.17 -10.80 13.56
C TYR A 11 15.98 -10.03 12.96
N LEU A 12 14.83 -9.99 13.64
CA LEU A 12 13.69 -9.19 13.18
C LEU A 12 13.99 -7.68 13.18
N LYS A 13 14.78 -7.19 14.15
CA LYS A 13 15.23 -5.79 14.18
C LYS A 13 16.14 -5.46 13.00
N SER A 14 17.05 -6.35 12.61
CA SER A 14 17.94 -6.11 11.45
C SER A 14 17.16 -6.08 10.14
N ILE A 15 16.24 -7.03 9.91
CA ILE A 15 15.36 -7.03 8.73
C ILE A 15 14.56 -5.73 8.65
N LYS A 16 13.98 -5.29 9.77
CA LYS A 16 13.22 -4.04 9.81
C LYS A 16 14.12 -2.86 9.44
N LEU A 17 15.33 -2.77 9.99
CA LEU A 17 16.28 -1.69 9.69
C LEU A 17 16.62 -1.64 8.18
N ASP A 18 16.88 -2.79 7.55
CA ASP A 18 17.22 -2.87 6.13
C ASP A 18 16.04 -2.49 5.23
N LEU A 19 14.82 -2.90 5.59
CA LEU A 19 13.61 -2.45 4.89
C LEU A 19 13.41 -0.94 5.01
N TYR A 20 13.68 -0.36 6.18
CA TYR A 20 13.63 1.10 6.36
C TYR A 20 14.67 1.82 5.49
N LYS A 21 15.91 1.31 5.40
CA LYS A 21 16.95 1.86 4.53
C LYS A 21 16.55 1.80 3.06
N LYS A 22 15.96 0.69 2.63
CA LYS A 22 15.59 0.46 1.22
C LYS A 22 14.42 1.33 0.76
N TYR A 23 13.39 1.48 1.59
CA TYR A 23 12.14 2.12 1.17
C TYR A 23 11.95 3.55 1.70
N LYS A 24 12.73 3.97 2.70
CA LYS A 24 12.65 5.30 3.30
C LYS A 24 14.04 5.82 3.70
N PRO A 25 14.99 5.97 2.75
CA PRO A 25 16.34 6.47 3.05
C PRO A 25 16.30 7.87 3.69
N GLU A 26 15.26 8.64 3.39
CA GLU A 26 15.02 10.01 3.88
C GLU A 26 14.80 10.11 5.40
N LEU A 27 14.36 9.02 6.07
CA LEU A 27 14.08 9.03 7.52
C LEU A 27 15.28 8.64 8.38
N ILE A 28 16.28 7.98 7.82
CA ILE A 28 17.43 7.45 8.58
C ILE A 28 18.53 8.48 8.71
N ASP A 29 18.60 9.42 7.77
CA ASP A 29 19.63 10.45 7.75
C ASP A 29 18.97 11.84 7.74
N GLY A 30 18.41 12.22 8.88
CA GLY A 30 17.79 13.54 9.08
C GLY A 30 18.74 14.72 8.81
N LYS A 31 20.06 14.47 8.64
CA LYS A 31 21.03 15.49 8.21
C LYS A 31 21.15 15.65 6.70
N ASN A 32 20.93 14.58 5.92
CA ASN A 32 21.12 14.61 4.46
C ASN A 32 19.84 14.87 3.66
N ALA A 33 18.65 14.65 4.24
CA ALA A 33 17.38 14.96 3.58
C ALA A 33 17.16 16.47 3.34
N ILE A 34 17.80 17.34 4.14
CA ILE A 34 17.68 18.80 3.99
C ILE A 34 18.59 19.34 2.88
N LEU A 35 19.71 18.66 2.59
CA LEU A 35 20.76 19.20 1.71
C LEU A 35 20.43 19.09 0.21
N ASN A 36 19.56 18.14 -0.18
CA ASN A 36 19.34 17.83 -1.61
C ASN A 36 18.07 18.44 -2.23
N GLN A 37 17.29 19.25 -1.49
CA GLN A 37 16.06 19.88 -2.01
C GLN A 37 16.13 21.41 -2.19
N THR A 38 17.28 22.04 -1.92
CA THR A 38 17.47 23.46 -2.25
C THR A 38 18.14 23.59 -3.61
N PRO A 39 17.42 23.96 -4.69
CA PRO A 39 18.07 24.47 -5.88
C PRO A 39 18.88 25.71 -5.48
N VAL A 40 20.19 25.65 -5.73
CA VAL A 40 21.13 26.75 -5.53
C VAL A 40 20.64 27.92 -6.37
N THR A 41 19.89 28.81 -5.72
CA THR A 41 19.48 30.07 -6.31
C THR A 41 20.50 31.06 -5.79
N THR A 42 21.48 31.41 -6.61
CA THR A 42 22.41 32.52 -6.38
C THR A 42 21.59 33.80 -6.31
N VAL A 43 21.33 34.28 -5.09
CA VAL A 43 20.73 35.58 -4.83
C VAL A 43 21.63 36.27 -3.80
N ASP A 44 22.18 37.42 -4.19
CA ASP A 44 23.21 38.23 -3.53
C ASP A 44 22.71 38.99 -2.28
N ASP A 45 21.82 38.42 -1.48
CA ASP A 45 21.36 39.02 -0.21
C ASP A 45 21.37 37.98 0.94
N PRO A 46 22.39 38.01 1.80
CA PRO A 46 22.63 36.97 2.82
C PRO A 46 21.58 36.93 3.94
N ASP A 47 20.82 38.02 4.17
CA ASP A 47 19.92 38.11 5.33
C ASP A 47 18.46 37.70 5.03
N GLU A 48 18.02 37.65 3.78
CA GLU A 48 16.64 37.30 3.43
C GLU A 48 16.41 35.79 3.19
N SER A 49 17.50 35.04 2.92
CA SER A 49 17.45 33.63 2.53
C SER A 49 17.07 32.69 3.68
N SER A 50 17.54 32.99 4.90
CA SER A 50 17.32 32.13 6.08
C SER A 50 15.84 32.06 6.50
N ASN A 51 15.15 33.20 6.50
CA ASN A 51 13.74 33.27 6.87
C ASN A 51 12.83 32.58 5.84
N LYS A 52 13.15 32.69 4.54
CA LYS A 52 12.42 32.00 3.48
C LYS A 52 12.60 30.49 3.57
N ALA A 53 13.81 30.01 3.86
CA ALA A 53 14.09 28.58 4.04
C ALA A 53 13.34 27.99 5.25
N LEU A 54 13.36 28.68 6.40
CA LEU A 54 12.63 28.26 7.59
C LEU A 54 11.11 28.22 7.36
N THR A 55 10.56 29.21 6.65
CA THR A 55 9.13 29.26 6.30
C THR A 55 8.73 28.07 5.43
N ARG A 56 9.55 27.73 4.42
CA ARG A 56 9.30 26.57 3.55
C ARG A 56 9.32 25.25 4.33
N LEU A 57 10.28 25.09 5.24
CA LEU A 57 10.38 23.91 6.10
C LEU A 57 9.17 23.75 7.01
N MET A 58 8.75 24.83 7.67
CA MET A 58 7.55 24.88 8.50
C MET A 58 6.30 24.49 7.70
N GLN A 59 6.15 25.02 6.50
CA GLN A 59 5.01 24.73 5.63
C GLN A 59 5.00 23.26 5.15
N GLN A 60 6.17 22.68 4.88
CA GLN A 60 6.32 21.27 4.55
C GLN A 60 5.92 20.36 5.72
N GLN A 61 6.37 20.67 6.94
CA GLN A 61 5.98 19.91 8.14
C GLN A 61 4.47 19.97 8.40
N GLN A 62 3.83 21.13 8.20
CA GLN A 62 2.38 21.27 8.34
C GLN A 62 1.59 20.43 7.31
N ARG A 63 2.03 20.38 6.05
CA ARG A 63 1.41 19.52 5.02
C ARG A 63 1.46 18.05 5.38
N ILE A 64 2.55 17.61 6.03
CA ILE A 64 2.72 16.22 6.45
C ILE A 64 1.82 15.92 7.65
N LEU A 65 1.79 16.80 8.66
CA LEU A 65 1.01 16.61 9.89
C LEU A 65 -0.50 16.63 9.65
N TYR A 66 -0.99 17.49 8.75
CA TYR A 66 -2.43 17.70 8.51
C TYR A 66 -2.91 17.09 7.19
N ARG A 67 -2.23 16.04 6.70
CA ARG A 67 -2.60 15.40 5.43
C ARG A 67 -4.05 14.90 5.46
N GLY A 68 -4.94 15.58 4.73
CA GLY A 68 -6.36 15.25 4.63
C GLY A 68 -7.32 16.11 5.47
N ASN A 69 -6.82 17.03 6.30
CA ASN A 69 -7.64 18.00 7.05
C ASN A 69 -7.28 19.44 6.66
N ILE A 70 -7.94 19.93 5.61
CA ILE A 70 -7.70 21.24 5.00
C ILE A 70 -7.90 22.38 6.01
N VAL A 71 -8.93 22.28 6.85
CA VAL A 71 -9.27 23.31 7.86
C VAL A 71 -8.17 23.44 8.91
N ALA A 72 -7.62 22.31 9.39
CA ALA A 72 -6.52 22.31 10.35
C ALA A 72 -5.21 22.86 9.74
N GLN A 73 -4.95 22.56 8.47
CA GLN A 73 -3.79 23.06 7.75
C GLN A 73 -3.85 24.59 7.55
N GLU A 74 -5.03 25.11 7.24
CA GLU A 74 -5.26 26.54 7.06
C GLU A 74 -5.14 27.31 8.38
N ALA A 75 -5.73 26.80 9.47
CA ALA A 75 -5.61 27.39 10.80
C ALA A 75 -4.15 27.43 11.30
N ALA A 76 -3.38 26.37 11.07
CA ALA A 76 -1.95 26.33 11.40
C ALA A 76 -1.12 27.34 10.57
N SER A 77 -1.46 27.50 9.29
CA SER A 77 -0.82 28.47 8.41
C SER A 77 -1.10 29.92 8.86
N GLN A 78 -2.35 30.24 9.19
CA GLN A 78 -2.73 31.56 9.70
C GLN A 78 -2.04 31.88 11.03
N ARG A 79 -1.97 30.92 11.95
CA ARG A 79 -1.26 31.09 13.23
C ARG A 79 0.23 31.35 13.04
N THR A 80 0.85 30.70 12.05
CA THR A 80 2.27 30.89 11.73
C THR A 80 2.52 32.28 11.15
N GLN A 81 1.66 32.76 10.25
CA GLN A 81 1.75 34.11 9.70
C GLN A 81 1.60 35.18 10.80
N GLN A 82 0.70 34.97 11.76
CA GLN A 82 0.53 35.90 12.89
C GLN A 82 1.79 36.01 13.76
N LEU A 83 2.51 34.90 13.98
CA LEU A 83 3.76 34.89 14.75
C LEU A 83 4.91 35.59 14.02
N MET A 84 4.95 35.54 12.68
CA MET A 84 6.03 36.15 11.89
C MET A 84 5.88 37.66 11.72
N VAL A 85 4.67 38.21 11.79
CA VAL A 85 4.41 39.65 11.63
C VAL A 85 4.68 40.44 12.93
N GLY A 86 5.15 39.77 14.01
CA GLY A 86 5.42 40.44 15.29
C GLY A 86 4.17 41.02 15.95
N GLY A 87 2.98 40.62 15.47
CA GLY A 87 1.73 40.95 16.13
C GLY A 87 1.65 40.21 17.44
N GLN A 88 1.68 40.92 18.57
CA GLN A 88 1.19 40.37 19.82
C GLN A 88 -0.16 39.70 19.53
N PRO A 89 -0.40 38.46 19.98
CA PRO A 89 -1.66 37.79 19.76
C PRO A 89 -2.77 38.75 20.20
N PRO A 90 -3.83 38.96 19.39
CA PRO A 90 -4.94 39.80 19.81
C PRO A 90 -5.37 39.27 21.16
N MET A 91 -5.23 40.10 22.19
CA MET A 91 -5.75 39.79 23.50
C MET A 91 -7.23 39.53 23.29
N THR A 92 -7.60 38.25 23.21
CA THR A 92 -8.99 37.83 23.31
C THR A 92 -9.50 38.51 24.56
N PRO A 93 -10.55 39.35 24.49
CA PRO A 93 -11.10 39.96 25.67
C PRO A 93 -11.39 38.82 26.64
N SER A 94 -10.67 38.86 27.77
CA SER A 94 -10.83 37.93 28.86
C SER A 94 -12.32 37.84 29.13
N ALA A 95 -12.93 36.71 28.76
CA ALA A 95 -14.27 36.41 29.21
C ALA A 95 -14.27 36.62 30.74
N PRO A 96 -15.30 37.29 31.30
CA PRO A 96 -15.36 37.53 32.73
C PRO A 96 -15.23 36.18 33.43
N ALA A 97 -14.21 36.09 34.27
CA ALA A 97 -13.94 34.90 35.05
C ALA A 97 -15.25 34.47 35.73
N PRO A 98 -15.70 33.21 35.57
CA PRO A 98 -16.79 32.72 36.39
C PRO A 98 -16.34 32.90 37.84
N SER A 99 -17.13 33.70 38.56
CA SER A 99 -17.02 33.99 39.98
C SER A 99 -16.68 32.70 40.72
N ARG A 100 -15.43 32.61 41.18
CA ARG A 100 -14.98 31.53 42.05
C ARG A 100 -15.90 31.53 43.28
N PRO A 101 -16.70 30.48 43.53
CA PRO A 101 -17.31 30.32 44.84
C PRO A 101 -16.17 30.23 45.85
N LYS A 102 -16.24 31.04 46.91
CA LYS A 102 -15.37 30.90 48.08
C LYS A 102 -15.69 29.55 48.72
N ILE A 103 -15.00 28.50 48.29
CA ILE A 103 -15.00 27.23 48.99
C ILE A 103 -14.06 27.40 50.18
N VAL A 104 -14.67 27.61 51.34
CA VAL A 104 -14.01 27.46 52.64
C VAL A 104 -13.65 25.98 52.77
N LEU A 105 -12.38 25.64 52.50
CA LEU A 105 -11.84 24.30 52.72
C LEU A 105 -11.67 24.08 54.23
N THR A 106 -12.74 23.61 54.89
CA THR A 106 -12.62 22.97 56.19
C THR A 106 -12.06 21.57 55.96
N LEU A 107 -10.74 21.41 56.13
CA LEU A 107 -10.05 20.11 56.10
C LEU A 107 -10.50 19.27 57.29
N LYS A 108 -11.63 18.58 57.14
CA LYS A 108 -12.04 17.49 58.04
C LYS A 108 -11.49 16.21 57.43
N ASN A 109 -10.32 15.78 57.91
CA ASN A 109 -9.72 14.49 57.61
C ASN A 109 -10.70 13.39 58.01
N LYS A 110 -11.48 12.90 57.05
CA LYS A 110 -12.27 11.68 57.17
C LYS A 110 -11.51 10.60 56.43
N ALA A 111 -11.19 9.52 57.13
CA ALA A 111 -10.47 8.38 56.59
C ALA A 111 -11.16 7.85 55.31
N PRO A 112 -10.39 7.41 54.30
CA PRO A 112 -10.92 6.95 53.03
C PRO A 112 -11.68 5.64 53.21
N ASP A 113 -12.93 5.63 52.75
CA ASP A 113 -13.76 4.44 52.60
C ASP A 113 -13.10 3.48 51.57
N PRO A 114 -12.84 2.20 51.91
CA PRO A 114 -12.12 1.29 51.03
C PRO A 114 -12.91 0.76 49.82
N ASP A 115 -14.15 1.21 49.59
CA ASP A 115 -15.07 0.63 48.57
C ASP A 115 -15.38 1.51 47.35
N ILE A 116 -14.65 2.62 47.14
CA ILE A 116 -14.84 3.45 45.94
C ILE A 116 -13.93 2.94 44.82
N LEU A 117 -14.46 2.03 44.00
CA LEU A 117 -13.84 1.61 42.75
C LEU A 117 -13.57 2.83 41.84
N PRO A 118 -12.39 2.92 41.21
CA PRO A 118 -12.06 4.02 40.31
C PRO A 118 -13.07 4.08 39.14
N PRO A 119 -13.48 5.28 38.71
CA PRO A 119 -14.39 5.42 37.59
C PRO A 119 -13.78 4.78 36.33
N PRO A 120 -14.57 4.04 35.53
CA PRO A 120 -14.07 3.40 34.33
C PRO A 120 -13.51 4.45 33.37
N PRO A 121 -12.40 4.15 32.68
CA PRO A 121 -11.77 5.08 31.74
C PRO A 121 -12.80 5.50 30.67
N PRO A 122 -12.74 6.77 30.22
CA PRO A 122 -13.67 7.28 29.22
C PRO A 122 -13.64 6.37 28.00
N SER A 123 -14.78 5.74 27.72
CA SER A 123 -14.98 4.85 26.57
C SER A 123 -14.42 5.52 25.33
N GLN A 124 -13.29 5.00 24.85
CA GLN A 124 -12.74 5.35 23.55
C GLN A 124 -13.85 5.03 22.55
N LEU A 125 -14.48 6.08 22.02
CA LEU A 125 -15.40 5.94 20.92
C LEU A 125 -14.68 5.11 19.85
N PRO A 126 -15.29 4.01 19.37
CA PRO A 126 -14.65 3.18 18.38
C PRO A 126 -14.35 4.06 17.19
N PHE A 127 -13.06 4.27 16.91
CA PHE A 127 -12.62 4.84 15.65
C PHE A 127 -13.42 4.16 14.54
N PRO A 128 -14.02 4.91 13.61
CA PRO A 128 -14.70 4.30 12.46
C PRO A 128 -13.67 3.40 11.79
N ARG A 129 -13.78 2.10 12.06
CA ARG A 129 -13.15 1.05 11.28
C ARG A 129 -13.71 1.29 9.90
N MET A 130 -12.93 1.94 9.05
CA MET A 130 -13.09 1.80 7.62
C MET A 130 -12.91 0.30 7.40
N TYR A 131 -14.04 -0.40 7.35
CA TYR A 131 -14.11 -1.79 6.96
C TYR A 131 -13.61 -1.81 5.52
N VAL A 132 -12.30 -1.98 5.36
CA VAL A 132 -11.76 -2.55 4.14
C VAL A 132 -12.32 -3.96 4.15
N SER A 133 -13.42 -4.17 3.42
CA SER A 133 -14.02 -5.47 3.20
C SER A 133 -13.01 -6.36 2.47
N SER A 134 -12.04 -6.88 3.21
CA SER A 134 -11.06 -7.87 2.74
C SER A 134 -11.58 -9.30 2.89
N GLN A 135 -12.89 -9.47 3.08
CA GLN A 135 -13.54 -10.77 2.91
C GLN A 135 -14.04 -10.83 1.47
N THR A 136 -13.14 -11.10 0.53
CA THR A 136 -13.55 -11.80 -0.69
C THR A 136 -13.84 -13.22 -0.23
N ASP A 137 -15.12 -13.48 0.07
CA ASP A 137 -15.68 -14.79 0.31
C ASP A 137 -15.49 -15.59 -1.00
N ASP A 138 -14.26 -16.08 -1.21
CA ASP A 138 -13.81 -16.76 -2.42
C ASP A 138 -14.46 -18.14 -2.45
N ARG A 139 -15.76 -18.16 -2.76
CA ARG A 139 -16.49 -19.41 -2.93
C ARG A 139 -15.84 -20.15 -4.09
N PRO A 140 -15.35 -21.38 -3.89
CA PRO A 140 -14.54 -22.09 -4.88
C PRO A 140 -15.26 -22.33 -6.22
N GLY A 141 -16.59 -22.15 -6.27
CA GLY A 141 -17.38 -22.25 -7.50
C GLY A 141 -17.34 -21.02 -8.41
N ASP A 142 -16.90 -19.85 -7.93
CA ASP A 142 -17.02 -18.61 -8.72
C ASP A 142 -16.01 -18.49 -9.87
N PHE A 143 -14.92 -19.28 -9.83
CA PHE A 143 -13.94 -19.35 -10.92
C PHE A 143 -14.39 -20.21 -12.11
N ARG A 144 -15.46 -21.01 -11.97
CA ARG A 144 -15.96 -21.87 -13.07
C ARG A 144 -16.81 -21.13 -14.10
N LYS A 145 -16.81 -19.80 -14.05
CA LYS A 145 -17.54 -18.95 -14.99
C LYS A 145 -16.61 -18.60 -16.16
N PRO A 146 -17.14 -18.45 -17.39
CA PRO A 146 -16.32 -18.00 -18.51
C PRO A 146 -15.76 -16.60 -18.23
N TRP A 147 -14.58 -16.28 -18.77
CA TRP A 147 -13.84 -15.03 -18.49
C TRP A 147 -14.71 -13.76 -18.61
N ASN A 148 -15.57 -13.68 -19.62
CA ASN A 148 -16.45 -12.52 -19.84
C ASN A 148 -17.52 -12.34 -18.73
N LYS A 149 -17.87 -13.40 -18.00
CA LYS A 149 -18.84 -13.37 -16.89
C LYS A 149 -18.18 -13.28 -15.52
N LEU A 150 -16.86 -13.31 -15.46
CA LEU A 150 -16.11 -13.20 -14.22
C LEU A 150 -16.16 -11.74 -13.70
N PRO A 151 -16.44 -11.50 -12.41
CA PRO A 151 -16.34 -10.16 -11.83
C PRO A 151 -14.87 -9.68 -11.83
N ALA A 152 -14.68 -8.35 -11.88
CA ALA A 152 -13.35 -7.74 -11.98
C ALA A 152 -12.39 -8.19 -10.87
N ASN A 153 -12.87 -8.35 -9.64
CA ASN A 153 -12.07 -8.80 -8.51
C ASN A 153 -11.47 -10.21 -8.73
N LEU A 154 -12.28 -11.14 -9.25
CA LEU A 154 -11.81 -12.50 -9.54
C LEU A 154 -10.88 -12.53 -10.76
N LYS A 155 -11.06 -11.61 -11.72
CA LYS A 155 -10.13 -11.46 -12.85
C LYS A 155 -8.75 -11.04 -12.37
N VAL A 156 -8.69 -10.07 -11.46
CA VAL A 156 -7.45 -9.63 -10.83
C VAL A 156 -6.80 -10.78 -10.07
N GLN A 157 -7.55 -11.54 -9.26
CA GLN A 157 -7.01 -12.70 -8.55
C GLN A 157 -6.46 -13.78 -9.51
N ALA A 158 -7.16 -14.07 -10.60
CA ALA A 158 -6.69 -15.02 -11.62
C ALA A 158 -5.38 -14.54 -12.28
N MET A 159 -5.26 -13.23 -12.54
CA MET A 159 -4.02 -12.63 -13.05
C MET A 159 -2.87 -12.71 -12.04
N LEU A 160 -3.14 -12.50 -10.75
CA LEU A 160 -2.13 -12.65 -9.70
C LEU A 160 -1.58 -14.08 -9.65
N LYS A 161 -2.46 -15.09 -9.73
CA LYS A 161 -2.05 -16.50 -9.82
C LYS A 161 -1.19 -16.79 -11.04
N PHE A 162 -1.52 -16.20 -12.18
CA PHE A 162 -0.71 -16.32 -13.40
C PHE A 162 0.69 -15.71 -13.23
N ILE A 163 0.80 -14.52 -12.65
CA ILE A 163 2.11 -13.88 -12.38
C ILE A 163 2.93 -14.71 -11.39
N ASP A 164 2.28 -15.28 -10.36
CA ASP A 164 2.96 -16.13 -9.38
C ASP A 164 3.41 -17.46 -10.01
N ALA A 165 2.76 -17.96 -11.06
CA ALA A 165 3.25 -19.10 -11.83
C ALA A 165 4.51 -18.77 -12.65
N LEU A 166 4.71 -17.50 -13.04
CA LEU A 166 5.91 -17.01 -13.74
C LEU A 166 7.11 -16.75 -12.80
N ARG A 167 7.01 -17.14 -11.52
CA ARG A 167 8.02 -16.89 -10.48
C ARG A 167 9.46 -17.25 -10.84
N PRO A 168 9.78 -18.35 -11.54
CA PRO A 168 11.18 -18.68 -11.82
C PRO A 168 11.83 -17.76 -12.86
N ILE A 169 11.04 -16.99 -13.63
CA ILE A 169 11.54 -16.24 -14.79
C ILE A 169 11.69 -14.74 -14.49
N LEU A 170 10.82 -14.18 -13.66
CA LEU A 170 10.71 -12.73 -13.45
C LEU A 170 11.21 -12.28 -12.07
N SER A 171 11.87 -11.13 -12.03
CA SER A 171 12.24 -10.45 -10.78
C SER A 171 11.00 -9.91 -10.05
N ASP A 172 11.11 -9.65 -8.75
CA ASP A 172 9.96 -9.15 -7.97
C ASP A 172 9.52 -7.74 -8.41
N GLU A 173 10.44 -6.92 -8.91
CA GLU A 173 10.12 -5.62 -9.50
C GLU A 173 9.31 -5.77 -10.78
N GLN A 174 9.74 -6.67 -11.68
CA GLN A 174 9.03 -6.99 -12.92
C GLN A 174 7.62 -7.55 -12.64
N LYS A 175 7.47 -8.39 -11.61
CA LYS A 175 6.16 -8.88 -11.17
C LYS A 175 5.27 -7.73 -10.73
N ASN A 176 5.78 -6.79 -9.94
CA ASN A 176 4.98 -5.65 -9.50
C ASN A 176 4.56 -4.76 -10.66
N GLN A 177 5.45 -4.51 -11.63
CA GLN A 177 5.11 -3.79 -12.85
C GLN A 177 4.01 -4.52 -13.64
N LEU A 178 4.15 -5.83 -13.83
CA LEU A 178 3.15 -6.65 -14.52
C LEU A 178 1.81 -6.69 -13.77
N ARG A 179 1.83 -6.80 -12.44
CA ARG A 179 0.63 -6.73 -11.58
C ARG A 179 -0.10 -5.42 -11.79
N PHE A 180 0.62 -4.29 -11.75
CA PHE A 180 0.04 -2.97 -11.94
C PHE A 180 -0.52 -2.79 -13.35
N LEU A 181 0.20 -3.25 -14.37
CA LEU A 181 -0.23 -3.18 -15.77
C LEU A 181 -1.52 -3.98 -16.00
N LEU A 182 -1.58 -5.25 -15.56
CA LEU A 182 -2.74 -6.11 -15.76
C LEU A 182 -3.96 -5.63 -14.95
N ALA A 183 -3.74 -5.16 -13.70
CA ALA A 183 -4.82 -4.60 -12.89
C ALA A 183 -5.40 -3.34 -13.54
N SER A 184 -4.54 -2.44 -14.04
CA SER A 184 -4.96 -1.23 -14.77
C SER A 184 -5.73 -1.61 -16.03
N ALA A 185 -5.23 -2.57 -16.83
CA ALA A 185 -5.89 -3.01 -18.05
C ALA A 185 -7.27 -3.67 -17.81
N ILE A 186 -7.46 -4.39 -16.70
CA ILE A 186 -8.78 -4.89 -16.29
C ILE A 186 -9.71 -3.73 -15.93
N SER A 187 -9.22 -2.74 -15.18
CA SER A 187 -10.01 -1.56 -14.81
C SER A 187 -10.44 -0.71 -16.02
N GLU A 188 -9.58 -0.62 -17.03
CA GLU A 188 -9.82 0.03 -18.31
C GLU A 188 -10.66 -0.82 -19.28
N LYS A 189 -11.03 -2.04 -18.88
CA LYS A 189 -11.77 -3.03 -19.70
C LYS A 189 -11.05 -3.48 -20.98
N LYS A 190 -9.73 -3.34 -21.06
CA LYS A 190 -8.88 -3.79 -22.18
C LYS A 190 -8.62 -5.30 -22.22
N LEU A 191 -8.83 -5.99 -21.09
CA LEU A 191 -8.68 -7.45 -20.96
C LEU A 191 -10.01 -8.12 -20.59
N CYS A 192 -11.11 -7.61 -21.13
CA CYS A 192 -12.45 -8.10 -20.80
C CYS A 192 -12.92 -9.22 -21.73
N LYS A 193 -12.40 -9.28 -22.96
CA LYS A 193 -12.85 -10.25 -23.97
C LYS A 193 -12.12 -11.57 -23.85
N ILE A 194 -12.77 -12.64 -24.30
CA ILE A 194 -12.19 -13.99 -24.32
C ILE A 194 -11.08 -14.13 -25.38
N THR A 195 -11.07 -13.27 -26.39
CA THR A 195 -10.03 -13.23 -27.43
C THR A 195 -8.71 -12.65 -26.92
N GLU A 196 -8.77 -11.83 -25.86
CA GLU A 196 -7.63 -11.12 -25.29
C GLU A 196 -6.92 -11.95 -24.21
N VAL A 197 -7.60 -12.95 -23.62
CA VAL A 197 -7.09 -13.76 -22.52
C VAL A 197 -7.51 -15.22 -22.69
N VAL A 198 -6.53 -16.12 -22.74
CA VAL A 198 -6.76 -17.57 -22.74
C VAL A 198 -6.91 -18.04 -21.29
N TYR A 199 -8.16 -18.26 -20.88
CA TYR A 199 -8.53 -18.64 -19.52
C TYR A 199 -8.99 -20.11 -19.45
N ASP A 200 -8.42 -20.88 -18.53
CA ASP A 200 -8.84 -22.25 -18.22
C ASP A 200 -9.92 -22.21 -17.14
N VAL A 201 -11.17 -22.49 -17.54
CA VAL A 201 -12.36 -22.42 -16.68
C VAL A 201 -12.35 -23.51 -15.60
N ASP A 202 -11.74 -24.66 -15.86
CA ASP A 202 -11.70 -25.77 -14.91
C ASP A 202 -10.71 -25.50 -13.78
N LYS A 203 -9.55 -24.92 -14.12
CA LYS A 203 -8.52 -24.55 -13.13
C LYS A 203 -8.74 -23.19 -12.50
N GLY A 204 -9.51 -22.33 -13.15
CA GLY A 204 -9.70 -20.96 -12.72
C GLY A 204 -8.45 -20.10 -12.90
N CYS A 205 -7.57 -20.43 -13.85
CA CYS A 205 -6.28 -19.79 -14.06
C CYS A 205 -6.14 -19.27 -15.49
N VAL A 206 -5.41 -18.17 -15.66
CA VAL A 206 -5.03 -17.68 -16.99
C VAL A 206 -3.84 -18.49 -17.49
N THR A 207 -3.93 -19.01 -18.71
CA THR A 207 -2.87 -19.79 -19.35
C THR A 207 -1.94 -18.89 -20.15
N HIS A 208 -2.51 -17.94 -20.89
CA HIS A 208 -1.77 -17.09 -21.82
C HIS A 208 -2.53 -15.79 -22.15
N ILE A 209 -1.80 -14.71 -22.42
CA ILE A 209 -2.35 -13.38 -22.78
C ILE A 209 -1.70 -12.94 -24.11
N PRO A 210 -2.36 -13.14 -25.28
CA PRO A 210 -1.77 -12.87 -26.59
C PRO A 210 -1.24 -11.45 -26.81
N GLN A 211 -1.87 -10.46 -26.17
CA GLN A 211 -1.53 -9.05 -26.33
C GLN A 211 -0.37 -8.58 -25.46
N LEU A 212 0.12 -9.42 -24.54
CA LEU A 212 1.18 -9.06 -23.59
C LEU A 212 2.55 -9.21 -24.24
N THR A 213 3.21 -8.11 -24.52
CA THR A 213 4.58 -8.12 -25.04
C THR A 213 5.56 -7.68 -23.96
N TYR A 214 6.78 -8.25 -24.01
CA TYR A 214 7.87 -7.85 -23.12
C TYR A 214 9.06 -7.41 -23.93
N THR A 215 9.44 -6.15 -23.75
CA THR A 215 10.59 -5.57 -24.43
C THR A 215 11.83 -5.78 -23.57
N MET A 216 12.72 -6.67 -24.02
CA MET A 216 13.98 -6.94 -23.29
C MET A 216 14.86 -5.69 -23.15
N ASN A 217 14.85 -4.81 -24.15
CA ASN A 217 15.68 -3.60 -24.19
C ASN A 217 15.29 -2.54 -23.14
N GLY A 218 14.11 -2.65 -22.54
CA GLY A 218 13.62 -1.70 -21.53
C GLY A 218 13.07 -2.37 -20.27
N HIS A 219 13.16 -3.70 -20.18
CA HIS A 219 12.52 -4.50 -19.12
C HIS A 219 11.05 -4.12 -18.86
N GLN A 220 10.34 -3.67 -19.90
CA GLN A 220 9.01 -3.10 -19.78
C GLN A 220 7.99 -4.02 -20.42
N PHE A 221 6.88 -4.22 -19.71
CA PHE A 221 5.71 -4.91 -20.23
C PHE A 221 4.79 -3.90 -20.94
N GLN A 222 4.27 -4.29 -22.09
CA GLN A 222 3.31 -3.50 -22.85
C GLN A 222 2.14 -4.38 -23.29
N LEU A 223 0.96 -3.77 -23.39
CA LEU A 223 -0.23 -4.39 -23.95
C LEU A 223 -0.53 -3.74 -25.29
N SER A 224 -0.46 -4.51 -26.37
CA SER A 224 -0.82 -4.07 -27.71
C SER A 224 -2.30 -4.32 -27.96
N ASP A 225 -3.00 -3.40 -28.62
CA ASP A 225 -4.42 -3.59 -29.00
C ASP A 225 -4.56 -4.69 -30.08
N GLU A 226 -3.54 -4.82 -30.92
CA GLU A 226 -3.53 -5.80 -32.00
C GLU A 226 -3.00 -7.16 -31.53
N PRO A 227 -3.73 -8.27 -31.74
CA PRO A 227 -3.24 -9.59 -31.40
C PRO A 227 -2.08 -9.95 -32.34
N GLN A 228 -0.87 -10.14 -31.78
CA GLN A 228 0.23 -10.72 -32.54
C GLN A 228 -0.07 -12.19 -32.80
N GLN A 229 -0.60 -12.50 -33.99
CA GLN A 229 -0.59 -13.87 -34.51
C GLN A 229 0.88 -14.26 -34.79
N ASP A 230 1.31 -15.42 -34.30
CA ASP A 230 2.51 -16.15 -34.73
C ASP A 230 3.89 -15.82 -34.13
N GLN A 231 4.00 -15.02 -33.07
CA GLN A 231 5.27 -14.97 -32.32
C GLN A 231 5.25 -16.00 -31.17
N PRO A 232 6.19 -16.97 -31.15
CA PRO A 232 6.31 -17.91 -30.04
C PRO A 232 6.59 -17.11 -28.76
N PHE A 233 5.68 -17.22 -27.81
CA PHE A 233 5.76 -16.45 -26.57
C PHE A 233 7.05 -16.81 -25.81
N PRO A 234 7.91 -15.83 -25.47
CA PRO A 234 9.15 -16.09 -24.76
C PRO A 234 8.92 -16.64 -23.34
N PHE A 235 7.69 -16.54 -22.84
CA PHE A 235 7.28 -17.03 -21.52
C PHE A 235 6.26 -18.15 -21.57
N SER A 236 6.19 -18.91 -22.68
CA SER A 236 5.43 -20.16 -22.65
C SER A 236 6.03 -21.03 -21.56
N VAL A 237 5.38 -21.06 -20.40
CA VAL A 237 5.68 -21.97 -19.31
C VAL A 237 5.39 -23.33 -19.90
N VAL A 238 6.45 -23.97 -20.41
CA VAL A 238 6.40 -25.33 -20.87
C VAL A 238 5.92 -26.11 -19.66
N SER A 239 4.62 -26.43 -19.65
CA SER A 239 4.06 -27.36 -18.70
C SER A 239 4.77 -28.65 -19.01
N ASP A 240 5.71 -29.00 -18.13
CA ASP A 240 6.64 -30.10 -18.28
C ASP A 240 5.95 -31.32 -18.94
N PRO A 241 6.29 -31.68 -20.19
CA PRO A 241 5.61 -32.75 -20.92
C PRO A 241 5.95 -34.16 -20.38
N THR A 242 6.67 -34.28 -19.26
CA THR A 242 7.08 -35.58 -18.69
C THR A 242 5.95 -36.39 -18.05
N LEU A 243 4.71 -35.90 -18.00
CA LEU A 243 3.54 -36.74 -17.69
C LEU A 243 2.77 -37.08 -18.97
N SER A 244 3.41 -37.87 -19.83
CA SER A 244 2.69 -38.64 -20.86
C SER A 244 1.72 -39.61 -20.18
N PRO A 245 0.41 -39.55 -20.46
CA PRO A 245 -0.50 -40.60 -20.02
C PRO A 245 -0.08 -41.94 -20.67
N PRO A 246 -0.08 -43.06 -19.93
CA PRO A 246 0.30 -44.35 -20.48
C PRO A 246 -0.57 -44.66 -21.69
N VAL A 247 0.08 -44.81 -22.85
CA VAL A 247 -0.55 -45.25 -24.09
C VAL A 247 -1.25 -46.58 -23.81
N LEU A 248 -2.57 -46.54 -23.78
CA LEU A 248 -3.42 -47.70 -23.63
C LEU A 248 -3.36 -48.49 -24.94
N VAL A 249 -2.39 -49.40 -25.03
CA VAL A 249 -2.22 -50.30 -26.18
C VAL A 249 -3.46 -51.17 -26.28
N LYS A 250 -4.36 -50.85 -27.22
CA LYS A 250 -5.51 -51.68 -27.58
C LYS A 250 -4.99 -53.00 -28.13
N LYS A 251 -4.90 -54.03 -27.28
CA LYS A 251 -4.68 -55.41 -27.70
C LYS A 251 -5.87 -55.86 -28.55
N LYS A 252 -5.65 -55.97 -29.86
CA LYS A 252 -6.58 -56.53 -30.83
C LYS A 252 -6.71 -58.04 -30.53
N LEU A 253 -7.84 -58.46 -29.97
CA LEU A 253 -8.18 -59.87 -29.81
C LEU A 253 -8.38 -60.46 -31.21
N ILE A 254 -7.48 -61.33 -31.65
CA ILE A 254 -7.65 -62.13 -32.87
C ILE A 254 -8.39 -63.40 -32.44
N LEU A 255 -9.67 -63.47 -32.78
CA LEU A 255 -10.48 -64.68 -32.64
C LEU A 255 -10.09 -65.63 -33.77
N LYS A 256 -9.39 -66.73 -33.45
CA LYS A 256 -9.16 -67.83 -34.40
C LYS A 256 -10.43 -68.68 -34.45
N LYS A 257 -10.98 -68.85 -35.66
CA LYS A 257 -12.00 -69.84 -36.00
C LYS A 257 -11.35 -71.20 -36.23
#